data_AF-A0A2D7MMV2-F1
#
_entry.id   AF-A0A2D7MMV2-F1
#
_cell.length_a   1.000
_cell.length_b   1.000
_cell.length_c   1.000
_cell.angle_alpha   90.00
_cell.angle_beta   90.00
_cell.angle_gamma   90.00
#
_symmetry.space_group_name_H-M   'P 1'
#
loop_
_entity.id
_entity.type
_entity.pdbx_description
1 polymer ?
#
loop_
_entity_poly.entity_id
_entity_poly.type
_entity_poly.pdbx_seq_one_letter_code
_entity_poly.pdbx_strand_id
1 'polypeptide(L)'
;MSQFFVRNNLPMPESQIIADRDLWTVAIEGAGQTADHTTILSLAELKALPPTTVASVLQCSGNGRAFFAHSPSGSPWGVGAAGCALWTGVKLSTVFENLGGARTEARFIAATGGELLPDGIEPSSVAVERSVPIDKGLGDCLLVWEMNGEPLPLVHGGPVRLLVPGYFGVNSVKWVKRLAATINESDHKIQQSGYRMRAVGESGNANHPSMYRMPVKSWLNGPGAQGGSLPLGRHQLFGVAFSGERGIDHVDVSLDGGASWQRASLYGPDLGPNAWRTFSLEADLAEGNYLLVSKATDTAGESQLEYFPANHRGYGHNGWRDHGLAVEVSTQAMRDQRTVVSKTDAGFAAVASVSSTQTDRVGNKGGLGRRLFVETANPPCGVCHSLEAAGSKGVIGPDLDELRPDAHRIRTALVQGVGAMPAYAEQLTISEIEALVKFITLWEG
;
A
#
# COMPACT_ATOMS: atom_id res chain seq x y z
N MET A 1 8.23 12.74 -0.16
CA MET A 1 6.90 12.59 -0.81
C MET A 1 6.29 11.24 -0.45
N SER A 2 4.96 11.10 -0.41
CA SER A 2 4.30 9.80 -0.15
C SER A 2 4.69 8.75 -1.21
N GLN A 3 5.16 7.57 -0.80
CA GLN A 3 5.46 6.45 -1.72
C GLN A 3 4.21 5.66 -2.17
N PHE A 4 3.02 6.08 -1.73
CA PHE A 4 1.78 5.41 -2.09
C PHE A 4 1.41 5.70 -3.56
N PHE A 5 1.05 4.66 -4.32
CA PHE A 5 0.79 4.80 -5.76
C PHE A 5 -0.34 5.79 -6.07
N VAL A 6 -0.26 6.42 -7.24
CA VAL A 6 -1.25 7.37 -7.73
C VAL A 6 -1.80 6.92 -9.08
N ARG A 7 -3.13 6.94 -9.22
CA ARG A 7 -3.84 6.71 -10.49
C ARG A 7 -5.11 7.54 -10.52
N ASN A 8 -5.30 8.34 -11.57
CA ASN A 8 -6.49 9.17 -11.79
C ASN A 8 -7.03 8.97 -13.20
N ASN A 9 -8.36 8.90 -13.35
CA ASN A 9 -9.03 8.74 -14.64
C ASN A 9 -9.14 10.07 -15.39
N LEU A 10 -9.31 11.15 -14.63
CA LEU A 10 -9.34 12.53 -15.06
C LEU A 10 -8.21 13.32 -14.37
N PRO A 11 -7.91 14.56 -14.80
CA PRO A 11 -7.05 15.45 -14.05
C PRO A 11 -7.52 15.63 -12.60
N MET A 12 -6.56 15.85 -11.70
CA MET A 12 -6.84 16.15 -10.30
C MET A 12 -7.49 17.54 -10.18
N PRO A 13 -8.45 17.74 -9.26
CA PRO A 13 -8.95 19.08 -8.92
C PRO A 13 -7.83 20.02 -8.47
N GLU A 14 -8.08 21.33 -8.55
CA GLU A 14 -7.16 22.34 -8.02
C GLU A 14 -6.99 22.22 -6.51
N SER A 15 -5.80 22.58 -5.99
CA SER A 15 -5.49 22.49 -4.57
C SER A 15 -6.37 23.34 -3.66
N GLN A 16 -7.10 24.31 -4.21
CA GLN A 16 -8.07 25.13 -3.49
C GLN A 16 -9.12 24.28 -2.74
N ILE A 17 -9.46 23.09 -3.23
CA ILE A 17 -10.47 22.23 -2.58
C ILE A 17 -10.01 21.67 -1.22
N ILE A 18 -8.71 21.77 -0.90
CA ILE A 18 -8.17 21.38 0.42
C ILE A 18 -7.66 22.59 1.21
N ALA A 19 -7.90 23.82 0.76
CA ALA A 19 -7.50 25.03 1.48
C ALA A 19 -8.28 25.17 2.79
N ASP A 20 -9.59 24.92 2.72
CA ASP A 20 -10.46 24.76 3.89
C ASP A 20 -11.24 23.44 3.75
N ARG A 21 -10.68 22.38 4.33
CA ARG A 21 -11.16 21.02 4.16
C ARG A 21 -12.55 20.82 4.76
N ASP A 22 -12.83 21.48 5.88
CA ASP A 22 -14.04 21.28 6.66
C ASP A 22 -15.28 21.86 5.97
N LEU A 23 -15.09 22.80 5.04
CA LEU A 23 -16.14 23.35 4.17
C LEU A 23 -16.49 22.46 2.96
N TRP A 24 -15.72 21.40 2.69
CA TRP A 24 -16.06 20.47 1.62
C TRP A 24 -17.39 19.78 1.92
N THR A 25 -18.27 19.72 0.93
CA THR A 25 -19.59 19.11 1.08
C THR A 25 -19.76 17.85 0.25
N VAL A 26 -20.56 16.93 0.78
CA VAL A 26 -21.00 15.70 0.13
C VAL A 26 -22.53 15.70 0.11
N ALA A 27 -23.11 15.61 -1.10
CA ALA A 27 -24.53 15.40 -1.30
C ALA A 27 -24.87 13.92 -1.02
N ILE A 28 -25.79 13.68 -0.09
CA ILE A 28 -26.31 12.36 0.27
C ILE A 28 -27.74 12.24 -0.25
N GLU A 29 -27.98 11.20 -1.05
CA GLU A 29 -29.28 10.94 -1.69
C GLU A 29 -29.80 9.54 -1.36
N GLY A 30 -31.13 9.39 -1.37
CA GLY A 30 -31.78 8.11 -1.08
C GLY A 30 -31.71 7.71 0.39
N ALA A 31 -31.68 8.70 1.30
CA ALA A 31 -31.78 8.51 2.74
C ALA A 31 -33.16 8.97 3.26
N GLY A 32 -33.67 8.31 4.31
CA GLY A 32 -34.92 8.65 4.98
C GLY A 32 -36.19 8.40 4.16
N GLN A 33 -37.31 8.95 4.64
CA GLN A 33 -38.65 8.79 4.05
C GLN A 33 -38.93 9.77 2.89
N THR A 34 -38.01 10.69 2.60
CA THR A 34 -38.11 11.67 1.50
C THR A 34 -37.08 11.33 0.43
N ALA A 35 -37.31 10.27 -0.33
CA ALA A 35 -36.38 9.75 -1.34
C ALA A 35 -35.97 10.78 -2.42
N ASP A 36 -36.75 11.87 -2.57
CA ASP A 36 -36.49 12.98 -3.50
C ASP A 36 -35.66 14.12 -2.88
N HIS A 37 -35.25 14.01 -1.62
CA HIS A 37 -34.46 15.04 -0.95
C HIS A 37 -32.97 14.69 -0.93
N THR A 38 -32.16 15.64 -1.39
CA THR A 38 -30.70 15.61 -1.24
C THR A 38 -30.31 16.32 0.04
N THR A 39 -29.71 15.61 0.99
CA THR A 39 -29.10 16.22 2.17
C THR A 39 -27.63 16.54 1.88
N ILE A 40 -27.18 17.74 2.23
CA ILE A 40 -25.78 18.14 2.04
C ILE A 40 -25.09 18.11 3.40
N LEU A 41 -24.01 17.34 3.52
CA LEU A 41 -23.18 17.30 4.72
C LEU A 41 -21.79 17.85 4.42
N SER A 42 -21.33 18.79 5.25
CA SER A 42 -19.95 19.26 5.26
C SER A 42 -19.01 18.22 5.88
N LEU A 43 -17.71 18.32 5.60
CA LEU A 43 -16.71 17.47 6.27
C LEU A 43 -16.69 17.74 7.79
N ALA A 44 -16.95 18.97 8.24
CA ALA A 44 -17.14 19.26 9.67
C ALA A 44 -18.26 18.41 10.29
N GLU A 45 -19.43 18.33 9.62
CA GLU A 45 -20.56 17.52 10.08
C GLU A 45 -20.27 16.01 10.00
N LEU A 46 -19.59 15.55 8.96
CA LEU A 46 -19.17 14.15 8.84
C LEU A 46 -18.20 13.76 9.97
N LYS A 47 -17.28 14.65 10.36
CA LYS A 47 -16.36 14.45 11.49
C LYS A 47 -17.04 14.45 12.86
N ALA A 48 -18.24 15.02 12.97
CA ALA A 48 -19.03 14.99 14.19
C ALA A 48 -19.71 13.62 14.42
N LEU A 49 -19.79 12.78 13.39
CA LEU A 49 -20.26 11.40 13.50
C LEU A 49 -19.15 10.48 14.06
N PRO A 50 -19.49 9.34 14.70
CA PRO A 50 -18.51 8.40 15.25
C PRO A 50 -17.47 7.95 14.21
N PRO A 51 -16.18 8.27 14.39
CA PRO A 51 -15.15 7.87 13.43
C PRO A 51 -14.80 6.40 13.56
N THR A 52 -14.30 5.82 12.48
CA THR A 52 -13.75 4.47 12.40
C THR A 52 -12.43 4.53 11.64
N THR A 53 -11.42 3.80 12.14
CA THR A 53 -10.14 3.60 11.45
C THR A 53 -10.03 2.15 11.00
N VAL A 54 -9.66 1.93 9.73
CA VAL A 54 -9.41 0.60 9.17
C VAL A 54 -8.09 0.56 8.41
N ALA A 55 -7.38 -0.58 8.49
CA ALA A 55 -6.31 -0.87 7.55
C ALA A 55 -6.90 -1.52 6.29
N SER A 56 -6.52 -1.02 5.12
CA SER A 56 -6.96 -1.62 3.85
C SER A 56 -5.88 -1.52 2.79
N VAL A 57 -5.71 -2.61 2.03
CA VAL A 57 -5.06 -2.57 0.73
C VAL A 57 -5.93 -1.76 -0.21
N LEU A 58 -5.31 -0.83 -0.92
CA LEU A 58 -5.86 -0.18 -2.09
C LEU A 58 -5.00 -0.62 -3.27
N GLN A 59 -5.59 -1.28 -4.26
CA GLN A 59 -4.87 -1.76 -5.44
C GLN A 59 -5.63 -1.40 -6.72
N CYS A 60 -4.92 -0.86 -7.70
CA CYS A 60 -5.47 -0.65 -9.04
C CYS A 60 -5.85 -1.98 -9.67
N SER A 61 -7.01 -2.06 -10.35
CA SER A 61 -7.37 -3.25 -11.14
C SER A 61 -6.34 -3.61 -12.21
N GLY A 62 -5.55 -2.65 -12.66
CA GLY A 62 -4.47 -2.87 -13.62
C GLY A 62 -3.11 -3.24 -13.00
N ASN A 63 -3.01 -3.49 -11.69
CA ASN A 63 -1.76 -3.96 -11.10
C ASN A 63 -1.42 -5.35 -11.68
N GLY A 64 -0.21 -5.50 -12.23
CA GLY A 64 0.21 -6.68 -12.99
C GLY A 64 -0.11 -6.64 -14.49
N ARG A 65 -0.56 -5.49 -15.03
CA ARG A 65 -0.85 -5.36 -16.47
C ARG A 65 0.36 -5.68 -17.35
N ALA A 66 1.57 -5.33 -16.90
CA ALA A 66 2.81 -5.54 -17.66
C ALA A 66 3.10 -7.01 -17.98
N PHE A 67 2.50 -7.94 -17.23
CA PHE A 67 2.75 -9.37 -17.38
C PHE A 67 1.90 -10.04 -18.46
N PHE A 68 0.87 -9.37 -18.99
CA PHE A 68 0.06 -9.95 -20.06
C PHE A 68 0.78 -9.86 -21.41
N ALA A 69 1.04 -11.01 -22.03
CA ALA A 69 1.74 -11.12 -23.31
C ALA A 69 1.09 -10.34 -24.48
N HIS A 70 -0.22 -10.11 -24.43
CA HIS A 70 -0.95 -9.38 -25.49
C HIS A 70 -0.88 -7.85 -25.34
N SER A 71 -0.09 -7.33 -24.39
CA SER A 71 0.17 -5.90 -24.20
C SER A 71 -1.10 -5.02 -24.18
N PRO A 72 -2.06 -5.31 -23.28
CA PRO A 72 -3.32 -4.57 -23.23
C PRO A 72 -3.11 -3.09 -22.97
N SER A 73 -3.98 -2.25 -23.55
CA SER A 73 -3.89 -0.80 -23.37
C SER A 73 -4.10 -0.34 -21.91
N GLY A 74 -3.32 0.66 -21.51
CA GLY A 74 -3.30 1.23 -20.16
C GLY A 74 -1.87 1.22 -19.57
N SER A 75 -1.70 1.76 -18.37
CA SER A 75 -0.39 1.82 -17.71
C SER A 75 0.18 0.40 -17.47
N PRO A 76 1.44 0.13 -17.85
CA PRO A 76 2.07 -1.19 -17.74
C PRO A 76 2.60 -1.41 -16.32
N TRP A 77 1.70 -1.55 -15.35
CA TRP A 77 2.09 -1.79 -13.96
C TRP A 77 2.69 -3.20 -13.80
N GLY A 78 3.86 -3.28 -13.14
CA GLY A 78 4.33 -4.49 -12.46
C GLY A 78 3.49 -4.72 -11.20
N VAL A 79 4.12 -4.78 -10.02
CA VAL A 79 3.41 -4.98 -8.74
C VAL A 79 3.13 -3.70 -7.93
N GLY A 80 3.67 -2.55 -8.36
CA GLY A 80 3.69 -1.30 -7.60
C GLY A 80 2.39 -0.48 -7.59
N ALA A 81 1.33 -0.89 -8.27
CA ALA A 81 0.03 -0.18 -8.24
C ALA A 81 -0.86 -0.67 -7.09
N ALA A 82 -0.26 -0.83 -5.91
CA ALA A 82 -0.88 -1.27 -4.68
C ALA A 82 -0.20 -0.64 -3.46
N GLY A 83 -0.94 -0.48 -2.38
CA GLY A 83 -0.40 -0.09 -1.08
C GLY A 83 -1.40 -0.39 0.04
N CYS A 84 -0.91 -0.57 1.27
CA CYS A 84 -1.74 -0.76 2.45
C CYS A 84 -1.57 0.44 3.39
N ALA A 85 -2.68 1.02 3.83
CA ALA A 85 -2.68 2.20 4.70
C ALA A 85 -3.78 2.09 5.75
N LEU A 86 -3.64 2.86 6.83
CA LEU A 86 -4.70 3.16 7.77
C LEU A 86 -5.54 4.31 7.23
N TRP A 87 -6.85 4.17 7.30
CA TRP A 87 -7.80 5.16 6.80
C TRP A 87 -8.80 5.48 7.91
N THR A 88 -8.94 6.76 8.24
CA THR A 88 -9.91 7.22 9.25
C THR A 88 -11.02 8.03 8.59
N GLY A 89 -12.26 7.73 8.98
CA GLY A 89 -13.46 8.30 8.39
C GLY A 89 -14.72 7.91 9.14
N VAL A 90 -15.88 8.07 8.50
CA VAL A 90 -17.18 7.61 9.01
C VAL A 90 -17.71 6.48 8.14
N LYS A 91 -18.30 5.45 8.75
CA LYS A 91 -18.98 4.37 8.00
C LYS A 91 -20.20 4.90 7.26
N LEU A 92 -20.47 4.36 6.07
CA LEU A 92 -21.66 4.75 5.32
C LEU A 92 -22.96 4.40 6.06
N SER A 93 -23.01 3.25 6.76
CA SER A 93 -24.14 2.90 7.63
C SER A 93 -24.45 4.00 8.63
N THR A 94 -23.44 4.49 9.34
CA THR A 94 -23.60 5.60 10.31
C THR A 94 -24.12 6.88 9.65
N VAL A 95 -23.64 7.22 8.45
CA VAL A 95 -24.14 8.39 7.70
C VAL A 95 -25.62 8.21 7.33
N PHE A 96 -25.97 7.07 6.74
CA PHE A 96 -27.36 6.80 6.34
C PHE A 96 -28.30 6.69 7.55
N GLU A 97 -27.89 6.03 8.64
CA GLU A 97 -28.66 5.93 9.89
C GLU A 97 -28.93 7.31 10.50
N ASN A 98 -27.93 8.19 10.53
CA ASN A 98 -28.08 9.58 10.98
C ASN A 98 -29.11 10.36 10.15
N LEU A 99 -29.35 9.94 8.90
CA LEU A 99 -30.31 10.54 7.98
C LEU A 99 -31.63 9.74 7.87
N GLY A 100 -31.89 8.82 8.80
CA GLY A 100 -33.14 8.04 8.85
C GLY A 100 -33.11 6.71 8.07
N GLY A 101 -31.92 6.22 7.72
CA GLY A 101 -31.68 4.95 7.02
C GLY A 101 -31.60 5.11 5.50
N ALA A 102 -30.98 4.14 4.82
CA ALA A 102 -31.02 4.07 3.36
C ALA A 102 -32.40 3.60 2.88
N ARG A 103 -32.85 4.07 1.71
CA ARG A 103 -34.12 3.65 1.13
C ARG A 103 -34.17 2.14 0.90
N THR A 104 -35.32 1.53 1.18
CA THR A 104 -35.49 0.07 1.20
C THR A 104 -35.35 -0.61 -0.16
N GLU A 105 -35.64 0.11 -1.23
CA GLU A 105 -35.55 -0.35 -2.62
C GLU A 105 -34.15 -0.17 -3.21
N ALA A 106 -33.24 0.54 -2.54
CA ALA A 106 -31.88 0.64 -3.02
C ALA A 106 -31.19 -0.73 -2.97
N ARG A 107 -30.35 -0.97 -3.98
CA ARG A 107 -29.52 -2.17 -4.15
C ARG A 107 -28.05 -1.83 -4.30
N PHE A 108 -27.72 -0.56 -4.49
CA PHE A 108 -26.36 -0.07 -4.64
C PHE A 108 -26.13 1.21 -3.85
N ILE A 109 -24.87 1.47 -3.54
CA ILE A 109 -24.36 2.80 -3.21
C ILE A 109 -23.55 3.29 -4.41
N ALA A 110 -23.96 4.40 -5.01
CA ALA A 110 -23.23 5.10 -6.05
C ALA A 110 -22.45 6.28 -5.45
N ALA A 111 -21.18 6.45 -5.83
CA ALA A 111 -20.36 7.57 -5.42
C ALA A 111 -19.79 8.30 -6.63
N THR A 112 -19.94 9.62 -6.65
CA THR A 112 -19.47 10.50 -7.73
C THR A 112 -18.28 11.33 -7.25
N GLY A 113 -17.20 11.29 -8.03
CA GLY A 113 -16.01 12.11 -7.82
C GLY A 113 -16.25 13.59 -8.13
N GLY A 114 -15.40 14.43 -7.56
CA GLY A 114 -15.49 15.89 -7.61
C GLY A 114 -14.59 16.54 -8.64
N GLU A 115 -14.08 15.77 -9.62
CA GLU A 115 -13.29 16.29 -10.72
C GLU A 115 -14.07 17.33 -11.55
N LEU A 116 -13.34 18.30 -12.10
CA LEU A 116 -13.90 19.20 -13.11
C LEU A 116 -14.14 18.41 -14.40
N LEU A 117 -15.37 18.45 -14.89
CA LEU A 117 -15.74 17.79 -16.14
C LEU A 117 -15.53 18.75 -17.33
N PRO A 118 -15.11 18.27 -18.51
CA PRO A 118 -14.99 19.11 -19.68
C PRO A 118 -16.35 19.67 -20.12
N ASP A 119 -16.37 20.96 -20.50
CA ASP A 119 -17.58 21.62 -20.98
C ASP A 119 -18.13 20.95 -22.25
N GLY A 120 -19.47 20.85 -22.32
CA GLY A 120 -20.17 20.30 -23.49
C GLY A 120 -20.05 18.78 -23.66
N ILE A 121 -19.47 18.06 -22.69
CA ILE A 121 -19.42 16.60 -22.67
C ILE A 121 -20.43 16.06 -21.65
N GLU A 122 -21.26 15.11 -22.06
CA GLU A 122 -22.20 14.43 -21.17
C GLU A 122 -21.50 13.84 -19.94
N PRO A 123 -21.87 14.22 -18.71
CA PRO A 123 -21.20 13.77 -17.49
C PRO A 123 -21.09 12.25 -17.39
N SER A 124 -22.15 11.52 -17.75
CA SER A 124 -22.19 10.05 -17.72
C SER A 124 -21.10 9.40 -18.59
N SER A 125 -20.56 10.11 -19.59
CA SER A 125 -19.51 9.61 -20.46
C SER A 125 -18.09 9.74 -19.91
N VAL A 126 -17.87 10.64 -18.93
CA VAL A 126 -16.53 11.02 -18.45
C VAL A 126 -16.37 11.01 -16.93
N ALA A 127 -17.42 11.34 -16.16
CA ALA A 127 -17.33 11.47 -14.71
C ALA A 127 -16.97 10.14 -14.04
N VAL A 128 -16.23 10.25 -12.94
CA VAL A 128 -15.83 9.09 -12.14
C VAL A 128 -16.96 8.80 -11.16
N GLU A 129 -17.93 8.02 -11.61
CA GLU A 129 -19.00 7.49 -10.77
C GLU A 129 -18.97 5.97 -10.73
N ARG A 130 -19.00 5.39 -9.53
CA ARG A 130 -18.93 3.94 -9.33
C ARG A 130 -20.01 3.49 -8.37
N SER A 131 -20.53 2.29 -8.58
CA SER A 131 -21.54 1.66 -7.72
C SER A 131 -21.02 0.37 -7.12
N VAL A 132 -21.27 0.19 -5.83
CA VAL A 132 -21.07 -1.09 -5.12
C VAL A 132 -22.40 -1.61 -4.59
N PRO A 133 -22.59 -2.93 -4.42
CA PRO A 133 -23.80 -3.48 -3.80
C PRO A 133 -24.09 -2.82 -2.45
N ILE A 134 -25.37 -2.60 -2.13
CA ILE A 134 -25.76 -1.86 -0.92
C ILE A 134 -25.30 -2.53 0.36
N ASP A 135 -25.35 -3.87 0.43
CA ASP A 135 -24.88 -4.62 1.59
C ASP A 135 -23.39 -4.41 1.83
N LYS A 136 -22.60 -4.32 0.75
CA LYS A 136 -21.18 -3.94 0.82
C LYS A 136 -21.01 -2.49 1.26
N GLY A 137 -21.78 -1.58 0.65
CA GLY A 137 -21.75 -0.16 0.96
C GLY A 137 -22.01 0.13 2.44
N LEU A 138 -23.13 -0.36 2.97
CA LEU A 138 -23.53 -0.13 4.37
C LEU A 138 -22.76 -1.01 5.36
N GLY A 139 -22.25 -2.17 4.92
CA GLY A 139 -21.51 -3.09 5.77
C GLY A 139 -20.18 -2.52 6.27
N ASP A 140 -19.32 -2.04 5.38
CA ASP A 140 -17.95 -1.65 5.76
C ASP A 140 -17.31 -0.54 4.92
N CYS A 141 -18.04 0.12 4.01
CA CYS A 141 -17.47 1.26 3.28
C CYS A 141 -17.44 2.52 4.18
N LEU A 142 -16.49 3.42 3.90
CA LEU A 142 -16.28 4.65 4.67
C LEU A 142 -16.13 5.87 3.77
N LEU A 143 -16.60 7.02 4.23
CA LEU A 143 -16.10 8.33 3.77
C LEU A 143 -14.90 8.69 4.64
N VAL A 144 -13.70 8.70 4.06
CA VAL A 144 -12.42 8.90 4.76
C VAL A 144 -11.80 10.26 4.46
N TRP A 145 -11.20 10.87 5.47
CA TRP A 145 -10.56 12.19 5.42
C TRP A 145 -9.14 12.21 5.99
N GLU A 146 -8.65 11.07 6.47
CA GLU A 146 -7.29 10.90 7.00
C GLU A 146 -6.70 9.59 6.49
N MET A 147 -5.39 9.61 6.25
CA MET A 147 -4.60 8.48 5.80
C MET A 147 -3.32 8.43 6.62
N ASN A 148 -3.08 7.31 7.32
CA ASN A 148 -1.92 7.10 8.19
C ASN A 148 -1.75 8.18 9.28
N GLY A 149 -2.84 8.62 9.90
CA GLY A 149 -2.80 9.62 10.98
C GLY A 149 -2.66 11.07 10.51
N GLU A 150 -2.61 11.31 9.19
CA GLU A 150 -2.44 12.65 8.61
C GLU A 150 -3.63 13.00 7.70
N PRO A 151 -3.99 14.29 7.56
CA PRO A 151 -5.06 14.72 6.67
C PRO A 151 -4.89 14.16 5.25
N LEU A 152 -5.96 13.59 4.68
CA LEU A 152 -5.89 12.89 3.40
C LEU A 152 -5.28 13.79 2.31
N PRO A 153 -4.16 13.41 1.68
CA PRO A 153 -3.55 14.23 0.64
C PRO A 153 -4.47 14.42 -0.56
N LEU A 154 -4.43 15.59 -1.21
CA LEU A 154 -5.22 15.89 -2.42
C LEU A 154 -5.05 14.79 -3.47
N VAL A 155 -3.80 14.39 -3.73
CA VAL A 155 -3.44 13.36 -4.72
C VAL A 155 -4.07 11.98 -4.41
N HIS A 156 -4.40 11.73 -3.15
CA HIS A 156 -5.03 10.49 -2.67
C HIS A 156 -6.53 10.62 -2.44
N GLY A 157 -7.13 11.76 -2.82
CA GLY A 157 -8.57 11.99 -2.80
C GLY A 157 -9.06 12.92 -1.69
N GLY A 158 -8.17 13.62 -0.98
CA GLY A 158 -8.57 14.62 0.00
C GLY A 158 -9.30 15.79 -0.65
N PRO A 159 -10.30 16.39 0.01
CA PRO A 159 -10.55 16.28 1.45
C PRO A 159 -11.37 15.06 1.88
N VAL A 160 -12.20 14.49 1.00
CA VAL A 160 -13.03 13.31 1.29
C VAL A 160 -12.95 12.28 0.17
N ARG A 161 -12.75 11.02 0.55
CA ARG A 161 -12.70 9.87 -0.35
C ARG A 161 -13.67 8.78 0.10
N LEU A 162 -14.31 8.09 -0.84
CA LEU A 162 -14.92 6.80 -0.55
C LEU A 162 -13.81 5.76 -0.46
N LEU A 163 -13.79 5.01 0.64
CA LEU A 163 -13.02 3.78 0.77
C LEU A 163 -13.97 2.59 0.70
N VAL A 164 -13.64 1.63 -0.16
CA VAL A 164 -14.34 0.33 -0.28
C VAL A 164 -13.34 -0.77 0.04
N PRO A 165 -13.20 -1.17 1.33
CA PRO A 165 -12.19 -2.12 1.75
C PRO A 165 -12.29 -3.44 0.97
N GLY A 166 -11.14 -4.00 0.59
CA GLY A 166 -11.05 -5.29 -0.11
C GLY A 166 -11.51 -5.29 -1.59
N TYR A 167 -12.02 -4.19 -2.12
CA TYR A 167 -12.34 -4.04 -3.55
C TYR A 167 -11.22 -3.34 -4.31
N PHE A 168 -11.17 -3.52 -5.63
CA PHE A 168 -10.23 -2.79 -6.48
C PHE A 168 -10.45 -1.27 -6.37
N GLY A 169 -9.35 -0.53 -6.42
CA GLY A 169 -9.29 0.89 -6.06
C GLY A 169 -10.10 1.84 -6.94
N VAL A 170 -10.61 1.39 -8.10
CA VAL A 170 -11.57 2.18 -8.89
C VAL A 170 -12.84 2.47 -8.10
N ASN A 171 -13.27 1.55 -7.24
CA ASN A 171 -14.49 1.70 -6.43
C ASN A 171 -14.28 2.66 -5.24
N SER A 172 -13.02 2.94 -4.87
CA SER A 172 -12.67 3.89 -3.82
C SER A 172 -12.51 5.30 -4.41
N VAL A 173 -13.64 5.90 -4.76
CA VAL A 173 -13.76 7.19 -5.49
C VAL A 173 -13.13 8.34 -4.71
N LYS A 174 -12.31 9.14 -5.39
CA LYS A 174 -11.62 10.30 -4.82
C LYS A 174 -12.49 11.56 -4.88
N TRP A 175 -12.22 12.53 -3.99
CA TRP A 175 -12.88 13.84 -3.99
C TRP A 175 -14.41 13.72 -4.03
N VAL A 176 -14.99 12.84 -3.21
CA VAL A 176 -16.40 12.49 -3.31
C VAL A 176 -17.26 13.73 -3.08
N LYS A 177 -18.10 14.07 -4.06
CA LYS A 177 -19.10 15.14 -3.96
C LYS A 177 -20.51 14.62 -3.78
N ARG A 178 -20.78 13.38 -4.16
CA ARG A 178 -22.10 12.77 -4.08
C ARG A 178 -22.02 11.30 -3.69
N LEU A 179 -22.94 10.89 -2.84
CA LEU A 179 -23.19 9.51 -2.43
C LEU A 179 -24.69 9.24 -2.49
N ALA A 180 -25.12 8.22 -3.23
CA ALA A 180 -26.54 7.95 -3.45
C ALA A 180 -26.86 6.47 -3.23
N ALA A 181 -27.91 6.17 -2.46
CA ALA A 181 -28.51 4.85 -2.42
C ALA A 181 -29.42 4.66 -3.65
N THR A 182 -29.02 3.79 -4.59
CA THR A 182 -29.66 3.63 -5.90
C THR A 182 -30.24 2.24 -6.12
N ILE A 183 -31.26 2.10 -6.98
CA ILE A 183 -31.89 0.81 -7.34
C ILE A 183 -30.99 0.07 -8.33
N ASN A 184 -30.43 0.80 -9.29
CA ASN A 184 -29.56 0.27 -10.32
C ASN A 184 -28.12 0.75 -10.10
N GLU A 185 -27.16 0.05 -10.71
CA GLU A 185 -25.81 0.58 -10.87
C GLU A 185 -25.83 1.92 -11.62
N SER A 186 -24.82 2.76 -11.38
CA SER A 186 -24.56 3.98 -12.13
C SER A 186 -24.54 3.69 -13.63
N ASP A 187 -25.23 4.51 -14.41
CA ASP A 187 -25.27 4.47 -15.87
C ASP A 187 -23.99 5.01 -16.52
N HIS A 188 -23.02 5.49 -15.73
CA HIS A 188 -21.81 6.10 -16.23
C HIS A 188 -20.94 5.08 -16.98
N LYS A 189 -20.27 5.53 -18.04
CA LYS A 189 -19.41 4.71 -18.90
C LYS A 189 -18.37 3.92 -18.10
N ILE A 190 -17.79 4.54 -17.07
CA ILE A 190 -16.78 3.92 -16.20
C ILE A 190 -17.34 2.76 -15.36
N GLN A 191 -18.66 2.72 -15.12
CA GLN A 191 -19.38 1.62 -14.48
C GLN A 191 -19.88 0.62 -15.52
N GLN A 192 -20.56 1.09 -16.57
CA GLN A 192 -21.29 0.24 -17.52
C GLN A 192 -20.36 -0.57 -18.44
N SER A 193 -19.33 0.05 -19.01
CA SER A 193 -18.43 -0.61 -19.99
C SER A 193 -16.96 -0.58 -19.57
N GLY A 194 -16.55 0.43 -18.80
CA GLY A 194 -15.26 0.51 -18.14
C GLY A 194 -15.16 -0.48 -16.98
N TYR A 195 -13.94 -0.93 -16.68
CA TYR A 195 -13.67 -1.81 -15.54
C TYR A 195 -14.53 -3.09 -15.50
N ARG A 196 -14.77 -3.65 -16.70
CA ARG A 196 -15.46 -4.93 -16.91
C ARG A 196 -14.47 -6.02 -17.34
N MET A 197 -14.54 -7.15 -16.65
CA MET A 197 -13.78 -8.38 -16.89
C MET A 197 -14.30 -9.09 -18.13
N ARG A 198 -13.49 -9.24 -19.18
CA ARG A 198 -13.95 -9.76 -20.49
C ARG A 198 -12.84 -10.38 -21.32
N ALA A 199 -13.20 -11.24 -22.26
CA ALA A 199 -12.22 -11.91 -23.11
C ALA A 199 -11.51 -10.90 -24.04
N VAL A 200 -10.30 -11.24 -24.46
CA VAL A 200 -9.51 -10.40 -25.39
C VAL A 200 -10.29 -10.21 -26.69
N GLY A 201 -10.32 -8.96 -27.19
CA GLY A 201 -11.10 -8.60 -28.38
C GLY A 201 -12.56 -8.19 -28.11
N GLU A 202 -13.12 -8.53 -26.95
CA GLU A 202 -14.51 -8.16 -26.64
C GLU A 202 -14.67 -6.71 -26.17
N SER A 203 -15.84 -6.13 -26.46
CA SER A 203 -16.26 -4.83 -25.94
C SER A 203 -16.88 -4.97 -24.55
N GLY A 204 -16.63 -4.01 -23.66
CA GLY A 204 -17.17 -4.05 -22.29
C GLY A 204 -18.63 -3.60 -22.23
N ASN A 205 -19.45 -4.29 -21.44
CA ASN A 205 -20.83 -3.92 -21.14
C ASN A 205 -21.24 -4.41 -19.73
N ALA A 206 -22.43 -4.02 -19.28
CA ALA A 206 -22.89 -4.23 -17.92
C ALA A 206 -23.04 -5.71 -17.50
N ASN A 207 -23.22 -6.61 -18.46
CA ASN A 207 -23.39 -8.04 -18.18
C ASN A 207 -22.08 -8.73 -17.78
N HIS A 208 -20.94 -8.07 -18.04
CA HIS A 208 -19.64 -8.59 -17.64
C HIS A 208 -19.38 -8.31 -16.15
N PRO A 209 -18.64 -9.19 -15.45
CA PRO A 209 -18.25 -8.92 -14.07
C PRO A 209 -17.50 -7.59 -13.95
N SER A 210 -17.94 -6.74 -13.02
CA SER A 210 -17.24 -5.51 -12.64
C SER A 210 -16.00 -5.82 -11.80
N MET A 211 -14.97 -4.97 -11.87
CA MET A 211 -13.79 -5.08 -11.01
C MET A 211 -14.11 -4.72 -9.55
N TYR A 212 -14.78 -5.64 -8.83
CA TYR A 212 -15.17 -5.54 -7.43
C TYR A 212 -14.12 -6.11 -6.47
N ARG A 213 -14.40 -7.20 -5.76
CA ARG A 213 -13.50 -7.81 -4.77
C ARG A 213 -12.15 -8.16 -5.42
N MET A 214 -11.06 -7.83 -4.73
CA MET A 214 -9.73 -8.28 -5.11
C MET A 214 -9.55 -9.77 -4.81
N PRO A 215 -8.98 -10.58 -5.72
CA PRO A 215 -8.67 -11.98 -5.44
C PRO A 215 -7.48 -12.10 -4.48
N VAL A 216 -7.21 -13.32 -3.99
CA VAL A 216 -5.96 -13.61 -3.28
C VAL A 216 -4.74 -13.27 -4.14
N LYS A 217 -3.77 -12.56 -3.59
CA LYS A 217 -2.54 -12.14 -4.28
C LYS A 217 -1.39 -11.96 -3.29
N SER A 218 -0.20 -12.38 -3.68
CA SER A 218 1.07 -12.05 -3.04
C SER A 218 2.18 -11.84 -4.06
N TRP A 219 3.25 -11.19 -3.62
CA TRP A 219 4.51 -11.08 -4.35
C TRP A 219 5.67 -10.81 -3.37
N LEU A 220 6.89 -11.08 -3.83
CA LEU A 220 8.12 -10.77 -3.11
C LEU A 220 8.55 -9.31 -3.37
N ASN A 221 9.00 -8.64 -2.31
CA ASN A 221 9.57 -7.28 -2.35
C ASN A 221 11.07 -7.26 -2.00
N GLY A 222 11.61 -8.39 -1.55
CA GLY A 222 12.95 -8.50 -0.98
C GLY A 222 14.09 -8.59 -1.99
N PRO A 223 15.24 -9.18 -1.59
CA PRO A 223 16.43 -9.30 -2.43
C PRO A 223 16.11 -9.78 -3.86
N GLY A 224 16.69 -9.09 -4.86
CA GLY A 224 16.44 -9.33 -6.29
C GLY A 224 15.31 -8.49 -6.90
N ALA A 225 14.44 -7.85 -6.10
CA ALA A 225 13.31 -7.05 -6.62
C ALA A 225 13.76 -5.79 -7.41
N GLN A 226 14.96 -5.28 -7.14
CA GLN A 226 15.55 -4.13 -7.84
C GLN A 226 16.45 -4.55 -9.01
N GLY A 227 16.47 -5.86 -9.35
CA GLY A 227 17.44 -6.44 -10.26
C GLY A 227 18.83 -6.57 -9.65
N GLY A 228 19.74 -7.19 -10.40
CA GLY A 228 21.11 -7.46 -9.97
C GLY A 228 21.30 -8.82 -9.29
N SER A 229 22.56 -9.21 -9.13
CA SER A 229 22.94 -10.48 -8.51
C SER A 229 22.99 -10.38 -6.99
N LEU A 230 22.68 -11.48 -6.31
CA LEU A 230 22.81 -11.61 -4.86
C LEU A 230 24.12 -12.32 -4.49
N PRO A 231 24.72 -11.98 -3.33
CA PRO A 231 25.82 -12.76 -2.78
C PRO A 231 25.34 -14.15 -2.35
N LEU A 232 26.26 -15.11 -2.27
CA LEU A 232 25.95 -16.44 -1.72
C LEU A 232 25.64 -16.36 -0.22
N GLY A 233 24.85 -17.32 0.25
CA GLY A 233 24.61 -17.54 1.67
C GLY A 233 23.19 -17.20 2.08
N ARG A 234 23.03 -16.82 3.34
CA ARG A 234 21.73 -16.64 3.97
C ARG A 234 21.06 -15.35 3.54
N HIS A 235 19.81 -15.46 3.07
CA HIS A 235 18.96 -14.34 2.69
C HIS A 235 17.63 -14.39 3.42
N GLN A 236 17.13 -13.21 3.79
CA GLN A 236 15.75 -13.04 4.20
C GLN A 236 14.92 -12.65 2.98
N LEU A 237 14.12 -13.59 2.47
CA LEU A 237 13.11 -13.32 1.46
C LEU A 237 11.86 -12.80 2.16
N PHE A 238 11.24 -11.75 1.62
CA PHE A 238 10.03 -11.18 2.20
C PHE A 238 9.12 -10.54 1.15
N GLY A 239 7.86 -10.38 1.51
CA GLY A 239 6.84 -9.83 0.63
C GLY A 239 5.53 -9.54 1.36
N VAL A 240 4.48 -9.34 0.57
CA VAL A 240 3.14 -9.00 1.05
C VAL A 240 2.10 -9.92 0.44
N ALA A 241 1.04 -10.23 1.19
CA ALA A 241 -0.07 -11.06 0.77
C ALA A 241 -1.41 -10.52 1.27
N PHE A 242 -2.47 -10.58 0.46
CA PHE A 242 -3.84 -10.19 0.83
C PHE A 242 -4.87 -10.95 -0.02
N SER A 243 -6.14 -10.97 0.41
CA SER A 243 -7.25 -11.56 -0.37
C SER A 243 -8.52 -10.73 -0.28
N GLY A 244 -8.43 -9.45 -0.65
CA GLY A 244 -9.56 -8.54 -0.58
C GLY A 244 -10.10 -8.41 0.84
N GLU A 245 -11.14 -9.18 1.17
CA GLU A 245 -11.88 -9.13 2.43
C GLU A 245 -11.72 -10.41 3.28
N ARG A 246 -10.88 -11.36 2.86
CA ARG A 246 -10.81 -12.71 3.46
C ARG A 246 -9.58 -12.96 4.35
N GLY A 247 -8.64 -12.03 4.43
CA GLY A 247 -7.36 -12.26 5.12
C GLY A 247 -6.51 -13.37 4.49
N ILE A 248 -5.37 -13.69 5.11
CA ILE A 248 -4.42 -14.69 4.63
C ILE A 248 -4.25 -15.78 5.69
N ASP A 249 -4.36 -17.05 5.27
CA ASP A 249 -4.05 -18.19 6.12
C ASP A 249 -2.54 -18.47 6.11
N HIS A 250 -1.96 -18.64 4.93
CA HIS A 250 -0.51 -18.85 4.78
C HIS A 250 0.02 -18.35 3.44
N VAL A 251 1.34 -18.23 3.38
CA VAL A 251 2.10 -17.99 2.15
C VAL A 251 3.17 -19.05 2.04
N ASP A 252 3.26 -19.68 0.88
CA ASP A 252 4.37 -20.55 0.52
C ASP A 252 5.31 -19.81 -0.44
N VAL A 253 6.61 -20.00 -0.27
CA VAL A 253 7.66 -19.43 -1.13
C VAL A 253 8.43 -20.58 -1.78
N SER A 254 8.70 -20.43 -3.06
CA SER A 254 9.48 -21.36 -3.85
C SER A 254 10.74 -20.68 -4.35
N LEU A 255 11.86 -21.41 -4.33
CA LEU A 255 13.15 -20.94 -4.85
C LEU A 255 13.41 -21.40 -6.29
N ASP A 256 12.66 -22.39 -6.78
CA ASP A 256 12.89 -23.12 -8.03
C ASP A 256 11.75 -22.94 -9.05
N GLY A 257 11.05 -21.80 -9.01
CA GLY A 257 9.99 -21.49 -9.96
C GLY A 257 8.70 -22.29 -9.80
N GLY A 258 8.47 -22.86 -8.62
CA GLY A 258 7.23 -23.50 -8.19
C GLY A 258 7.30 -25.03 -8.13
N ALA A 259 8.47 -25.63 -8.31
CA ALA A 259 8.65 -27.08 -8.26
C ALA A 259 8.65 -27.60 -6.81
N SER A 260 9.17 -26.83 -5.86
CA SER A 260 9.12 -27.11 -4.43
C SER A 260 8.77 -25.88 -3.61
N TRP A 261 8.09 -26.07 -2.47
CA TRP A 261 7.51 -24.98 -1.68
C TRP A 261 7.92 -25.08 -0.21
N GLN A 262 8.21 -23.93 0.38
CA GLN A 262 8.53 -23.77 1.80
C GLN A 262 7.54 -22.79 2.43
N ARG A 263 7.06 -23.12 3.62
CA ARG A 263 6.12 -22.26 4.35
C ARG A 263 6.83 -21.01 4.86
N ALA A 264 6.39 -19.84 4.45
CA ALA A 264 6.86 -18.58 4.99
C ALA A 264 6.18 -18.28 6.34
N SER A 265 6.86 -17.52 7.19
CA SER A 265 6.30 -16.99 8.44
C SER A 265 5.59 -15.67 8.16
N LEU A 266 4.33 -15.55 8.59
CA LEU A 266 3.68 -14.23 8.66
C LEU A 266 4.23 -13.48 9.87
N TYR A 267 4.58 -12.21 9.71
CA TYR A 267 5.14 -11.38 10.78
C TYR A 267 4.47 -10.01 10.84
N GLY A 268 4.68 -9.31 11.96
CA GLY A 268 3.99 -8.05 12.26
C GLY A 268 2.54 -8.26 12.74
N PRO A 269 1.87 -7.18 13.18
CA PRO A 269 0.49 -7.26 13.62
C PRO A 269 -0.45 -7.66 12.48
N ASP A 270 -1.49 -8.43 12.80
CA ASP A 270 -2.61 -8.62 11.89
C ASP A 270 -3.53 -7.38 11.99
N LEU A 271 -3.54 -6.56 10.94
CA LEU A 271 -4.33 -5.33 10.87
C LEU A 271 -5.76 -5.57 10.36
N GLY A 272 -6.19 -6.83 10.25
CA GLY A 272 -7.51 -7.24 9.81
C GLY A 272 -7.53 -7.72 8.35
N PRO A 273 -8.67 -8.32 7.93
CA PRO A 273 -8.75 -9.09 6.69
C PRO A 273 -8.64 -8.25 5.40
N ASN A 274 -8.85 -6.93 5.51
CA ASN A 274 -8.74 -5.98 4.41
C ASN A 274 -7.30 -5.49 4.18
N ALA A 275 -6.43 -5.65 5.17
CA ALA A 275 -5.03 -5.31 5.09
C ALA A 275 -4.22 -6.44 4.45
N TRP A 276 -3.00 -6.14 4.04
CA TRP A 276 -2.05 -7.20 3.73
C TRP A 276 -1.43 -7.77 5.01
N ARG A 277 -0.92 -9.00 4.90
CA ARG A 277 0.05 -9.56 5.83
C ARG A 277 1.43 -9.49 5.18
N THR A 278 2.44 -9.18 5.97
CA THR A 278 3.84 -9.35 5.58
C THR A 278 4.28 -10.77 5.87
N PHE A 279 5.04 -11.36 4.96
CA PHE A 279 5.58 -12.72 5.11
C PHE A 279 7.09 -12.73 4.88
N SER A 280 7.78 -13.68 5.51
CA SER A 280 9.22 -13.86 5.36
C SER A 280 9.65 -15.33 5.36
N LEU A 281 10.70 -15.65 4.62
CA LEU A 281 11.37 -16.95 4.59
C LEU A 281 12.88 -16.74 4.65
N GLU A 282 13.56 -17.38 5.60
CA GLU A 282 15.03 -17.46 5.60
C GLU A 282 15.45 -18.58 4.63
N ALA A 283 16.35 -18.27 3.71
CA ALA A 283 16.84 -19.24 2.72
C ALA A 283 18.35 -19.09 2.50
N ASP A 284 19.07 -20.20 2.51
CA ASP A 284 20.47 -20.25 2.10
C ASP A 284 20.54 -20.45 0.58
N LEU A 285 21.06 -19.46 -0.14
CA LEU A 285 21.19 -19.48 -1.60
C LEU A 285 22.63 -19.81 -2.01
N ALA A 286 22.81 -20.94 -2.68
CA ALA A 286 24.05 -21.29 -3.35
C ALA A 286 24.18 -20.55 -4.69
N GLU A 287 25.38 -20.56 -5.29
CA GLU A 287 25.59 -20.00 -6.62
C GLU A 287 24.65 -20.65 -7.65
N GLY A 288 24.01 -19.83 -8.49
CA GLY A 288 23.05 -20.30 -9.48
C GLY A 288 21.98 -19.27 -9.83
N ASN A 289 21.08 -19.67 -10.73
CA ASN A 289 19.92 -18.88 -11.14
C ASN A 289 18.67 -19.40 -10.46
N TYR A 290 17.90 -18.49 -9.86
CA TYR A 290 16.69 -18.77 -9.12
C TYR A 290 15.51 -18.07 -9.77
N LEU A 291 14.33 -18.68 -9.64
CA LEU A 291 13.05 -18.02 -9.86
C LEU A 291 12.29 -18.04 -8.53
N LEU A 292 12.44 -16.96 -7.78
CA LEU A 292 11.81 -16.81 -6.47
C LEU A 292 10.35 -16.41 -6.66
N VAL A 293 9.42 -17.22 -6.18
CA VAL A 293 7.97 -16.95 -6.28
C VAL A 293 7.29 -17.13 -4.93
N SER A 294 6.17 -16.45 -4.75
CA SER A 294 5.30 -16.58 -3.57
C SER A 294 3.88 -16.92 -3.99
N LYS A 295 3.22 -17.81 -3.25
CA LYS A 295 1.83 -18.19 -3.45
C LYS A 295 1.09 -18.08 -2.11
N ALA A 296 0.13 -17.17 -2.05
CA ALA A 296 -0.76 -17.04 -0.90
C ALA A 296 -2.02 -17.91 -1.02
N THR A 297 -2.51 -18.35 0.13
CA THR A 297 -3.80 -19.00 0.33
C THR A 297 -4.59 -18.22 1.38
N ASP A 298 -5.84 -17.89 1.07
CA ASP A 298 -6.72 -17.16 1.99
C ASP A 298 -7.42 -18.08 3.00
N THR A 299 -8.08 -17.48 3.99
CA THR A 299 -8.76 -18.23 5.06
C THR A 299 -9.98 -19.04 4.59
N ALA A 300 -10.44 -18.81 3.36
CA ALA A 300 -11.49 -19.59 2.71
C ALA A 300 -10.92 -20.72 1.82
N GLY A 301 -9.58 -20.87 1.75
CA GLY A 301 -8.90 -21.89 0.96
C GLY A 301 -8.68 -21.52 -0.51
N GLU A 302 -8.93 -20.26 -0.92
CA GLU A 302 -8.59 -19.80 -2.27
C GLU A 302 -7.09 -19.52 -2.34
N SER A 303 -6.38 -20.16 -3.28
CA SER A 303 -4.96 -19.93 -3.54
C SER A 303 -4.73 -19.22 -4.88
N GLN A 304 -3.61 -18.49 -5.00
CA GLN A 304 -3.20 -17.93 -6.28
C GLN A 304 -3.01 -19.00 -7.37
N LEU A 305 -3.43 -18.68 -8.59
CA LEU A 305 -3.15 -19.48 -9.77
C LEU A 305 -1.68 -19.36 -10.17
N GLU A 306 -1.15 -20.37 -10.87
CA GLU A 306 0.18 -20.25 -11.49
C GLU A 306 0.19 -19.18 -12.57
N TYR A 307 -0.72 -19.32 -13.52
CA TYR A 307 -0.93 -18.39 -14.62
C TYR A 307 -2.31 -17.76 -14.52
N PHE A 308 -2.37 -16.44 -14.71
CA PHE A 308 -3.65 -15.73 -14.73
C PHE A 308 -4.20 -15.61 -16.16
N PRO A 309 -5.45 -16.01 -16.43
CA PRO A 309 -6.03 -15.93 -17.77
C PRO A 309 -6.01 -14.50 -18.34
N ALA A 310 -5.64 -14.40 -19.63
CA ALA A 310 -5.66 -13.14 -20.34
C ALA A 310 -7.06 -12.55 -20.45
N ASN A 311 -7.15 -11.22 -20.37
CA ASN A 311 -8.38 -10.48 -20.54
C ASN A 311 -8.11 -9.14 -21.22
N HIS A 312 -9.12 -8.60 -21.90
CA HIS A 312 -8.96 -7.47 -22.82
C HIS A 312 -8.21 -6.26 -22.25
N ARG A 313 -8.34 -5.97 -20.95
CA ARG A 313 -7.77 -4.77 -20.32
C ARG A 313 -6.58 -5.07 -19.39
N GLY A 314 -6.19 -6.35 -19.30
CA GLY A 314 -5.19 -6.82 -18.36
C GLY A 314 -5.53 -6.46 -16.91
N TYR A 315 -6.77 -6.72 -16.49
CA TYR A 315 -7.20 -6.49 -15.11
C TYR A 315 -6.99 -7.73 -14.24
N GLY A 316 -6.84 -7.50 -12.93
CA GLY A 316 -7.01 -8.51 -11.88
C GLY A 316 -5.90 -9.54 -11.76
N HIS A 317 -4.74 -9.33 -12.40
CA HIS A 317 -3.66 -10.32 -12.42
C HIS A 317 -3.23 -10.74 -11.01
N ASN A 318 -3.35 -12.03 -10.70
CA ASN A 318 -2.89 -12.63 -9.44
C ASN A 318 -2.04 -13.90 -9.64
N GLY A 319 -1.55 -14.16 -10.86
CA GLY A 319 -0.75 -15.35 -11.18
C GLY A 319 0.60 -15.30 -10.47
N TRP A 320 0.95 -16.29 -9.65
CA TRP A 320 2.17 -16.23 -8.84
C TRP A 320 3.46 -16.30 -9.69
N ARG A 321 3.41 -16.92 -10.88
CA ARG A 321 4.61 -17.14 -11.70
C ARG A 321 5.14 -15.86 -12.31
N ASP A 322 4.25 -15.02 -12.85
CA ASP A 322 4.65 -13.77 -13.50
C ASP A 322 5.17 -12.72 -12.50
N HIS A 323 4.81 -12.83 -11.22
CA HIS A 323 5.35 -12.00 -10.15
C HIS A 323 6.71 -12.48 -9.64
N GLY A 324 7.25 -13.57 -10.22
CA GLY A 324 8.51 -14.16 -9.79
C GLY A 324 9.71 -13.24 -10.01
N LEU A 325 10.66 -13.29 -9.09
CA LEU A 325 11.93 -12.59 -9.19
C LEU A 325 12.96 -13.55 -9.78
N ALA A 326 13.44 -13.25 -10.99
CA ALA A 326 14.59 -13.93 -11.56
C ALA A 326 15.86 -13.37 -10.91
N VAL A 327 16.58 -14.23 -10.19
CA VAL A 327 17.73 -13.82 -9.38
C VAL A 327 18.93 -14.67 -9.72
N GLU A 328 20.04 -14.02 -10.07
CA GLU A 328 21.35 -14.67 -10.14
C GLU A 328 22.02 -14.55 -8.77
N VAL A 329 22.57 -15.64 -8.25
CA VAL A 329 23.39 -15.67 -7.04
C VAL A 329 24.81 -15.99 -7.48
N SER A 330 25.76 -15.09 -7.22
CA SER A 330 27.14 -15.27 -7.70
C SER A 330 28.20 -14.72 -6.75
N THR A 331 29.40 -15.31 -6.83
CA THR A 331 30.55 -14.87 -6.03
C THR A 331 31.04 -13.47 -6.42
N GLN A 332 30.70 -13.01 -7.63
CA GLN A 332 31.06 -11.68 -8.12
C GLN A 332 30.25 -10.57 -7.43
N ALA A 333 28.98 -10.83 -7.09
CA ALA A 333 28.16 -9.92 -6.27
C ALA A 333 28.82 -9.62 -4.92
N MET A 334 29.47 -10.63 -4.30
CA MET A 334 30.21 -10.45 -3.05
C MET A 334 31.46 -9.56 -3.22
N ARG A 335 32.14 -9.64 -4.37
CA ARG A 335 33.32 -8.82 -4.67
C ARG A 335 32.91 -7.36 -4.92
N ASP A 336 31.82 -7.12 -5.60
CA ASP A 336 31.32 -5.76 -5.86
C ASP A 336 30.84 -5.08 -4.58
N GLN A 337 30.11 -5.80 -3.71
CA GLN A 337 29.77 -5.29 -2.37
C GLN A 337 31.02 -4.98 -1.52
N ARG A 338 32.01 -5.87 -1.50
CA ARG A 338 33.28 -5.62 -0.79
C ARG A 338 34.07 -4.44 -1.36
N THR A 339 34.01 -4.21 -2.68
CA THR A 339 34.75 -3.11 -3.33
C THR A 339 34.10 -1.75 -3.07
N VAL A 340 32.76 -1.70 -2.97
CA VAL A 340 32.03 -0.49 -2.54
C VAL A 340 32.37 -0.14 -1.08
N VAL A 341 32.42 -1.14 -0.21
CA VAL A 341 32.82 -0.98 1.20
C VAL A 341 34.32 -0.61 1.32
N SER A 342 35.21 -1.17 0.50
CA SER A 342 36.65 -0.86 0.60
C SER A 342 37.02 0.52 0.05
N LYS A 343 36.29 1.06 -0.94
CA LYS A 343 36.55 2.39 -1.49
C LYS A 343 36.13 3.53 -0.55
N THR A 344 35.22 3.27 0.39
CA THR A 344 34.80 4.24 1.42
C THR A 344 35.78 4.32 2.61
N ASP A 345 36.73 3.39 2.70
CA ASP A 345 37.74 3.33 3.77
C ASP A 345 39.19 3.64 3.33
N ALA A 346 39.43 3.90 2.04
CA ALA A 346 40.78 4.12 1.50
C ALA A 346 41.27 5.58 1.53
N GLY A 347 40.58 6.49 2.23
CA GLY A 347 41.04 7.86 2.45
C GLY A 347 41.24 8.11 3.93
N PHE A 348 42.48 8.00 4.41
CA PHE A 348 43.08 8.64 5.59
C PHE A 348 44.19 7.73 6.16
N ALA A 349 45.41 7.93 5.68
CA ALA A 349 46.62 7.46 6.34
C ALA A 349 47.71 8.53 6.23
N ALA A 350 48.51 8.66 7.31
CA ALA A 350 49.56 9.64 7.63
C ALA A 350 49.02 10.83 8.47
N VAL A 351 49.52 11.17 9.67
CA VAL A 351 50.82 10.97 10.35
C VAL A 351 50.60 10.93 11.87
N ALA A 352 51.42 10.19 12.62
CA ALA A 352 51.39 10.14 14.09
C ALA A 352 52.59 10.87 14.73
N SER A 353 52.33 11.62 15.82
CA SER A 353 53.27 11.77 16.96
C SER A 353 52.60 12.31 18.25
N VAL A 354 52.46 11.41 19.23
CA VAL A 354 52.67 11.49 20.71
C VAL A 354 52.08 12.63 21.56
N SER A 355 51.09 12.34 22.44
CA SER A 355 51.28 12.01 23.88
C SER A 355 49.97 12.00 24.71
N SER A 356 49.81 10.91 25.48
CA SER A 356 49.12 10.73 26.78
C SER A 356 47.71 11.34 27.05
N THR A 357 46.66 10.52 27.04
CA THR A 357 45.93 10.01 28.23
C THR A 357 44.71 9.19 27.81
N GLN A 358 44.45 8.11 28.55
CA GLN A 358 43.43 7.09 28.31
C GLN A 358 42.00 7.63 28.20
N THR A 359 41.29 7.21 27.15
CA THR A 359 40.00 6.50 27.24
C THR A 359 39.63 5.98 25.85
N ASP A 360 39.26 4.71 25.78
CA ASP A 360 39.03 3.94 24.56
C ASP A 360 38.09 4.64 23.57
N ARG A 361 38.66 5.10 22.45
CA ARG A 361 37.98 5.36 21.19
C ARG A 361 38.89 4.91 20.06
N VAL A 362 38.64 3.72 19.52
CA VAL A 362 39.20 3.28 18.23
C VAL A 362 38.04 2.95 17.31
N GLY A 363 38.16 3.46 16.07
CA GLY A 363 37.10 3.69 15.09
C GLY A 363 36.22 2.49 14.74
N ASN A 364 34.91 2.72 14.81
CA ASN A 364 33.92 1.99 14.05
C ASN A 364 33.03 3.05 13.35
N LYS A 365 33.10 3.16 12.02
CA LYS A 365 32.29 4.11 11.23
C LYS A 365 30.78 3.75 11.21
N GLY A 366 30.32 2.81 12.03
CA GLY A 366 28.91 2.64 12.37
C GLY A 366 28.72 2.72 13.88
N GLY A 367 28.35 3.89 14.41
CA GLY A 367 27.96 4.04 15.81
C GLY A 367 26.82 3.08 16.20
N LEU A 368 26.63 2.85 17.50
CA LEU A 368 25.59 1.95 18.03
C LEU A 368 24.21 2.16 17.36
N GLY A 369 23.79 3.42 17.17
CA GLY A 369 22.53 3.75 16.51
C GLY A 369 22.44 3.28 15.04
N ARG A 370 23.53 3.36 14.27
CA ARG A 370 23.54 2.85 12.89
C ARG A 370 23.37 1.33 12.86
N ARG A 371 24.10 0.60 13.70
CA ARG A 371 24.01 -0.87 13.77
C ARG A 371 22.62 -1.33 14.19
N LEU A 372 22.04 -0.69 15.20
CA LEU A 372 20.65 -0.93 15.58
C LEU A 372 19.68 -0.66 14.42
N PHE A 373 19.92 0.39 13.63
CA PHE A 373 19.08 0.75 12.50
C PHE A 373 19.13 -0.25 11.33
N VAL A 374 20.31 -0.79 11.00
CA VAL A 374 20.49 -1.64 9.80
C VAL A 374 20.57 -3.15 10.07
N GLU A 375 20.91 -3.56 11.29
CA GLU A 375 21.28 -4.95 11.58
C GLU A 375 20.59 -5.52 12.82
N THR A 376 20.54 -4.77 13.92
CA THR A 376 20.28 -5.36 15.25
C THR A 376 18.82 -5.24 15.73
N ALA A 377 18.10 -4.18 15.35
CA ALA A 377 16.66 -4.13 15.63
C ALA A 377 15.94 -5.24 14.85
N ASN A 378 14.85 -5.79 15.38
CA ASN A 378 14.13 -6.88 14.73
C ASN A 378 12.63 -6.55 14.52
N PRO A 379 12.22 -6.16 13.30
CA PRO A 379 13.03 -6.03 12.08
C PRO A 379 13.97 -4.80 12.11
N PRO A 380 15.07 -4.79 11.32
CA PRO A 380 15.92 -3.61 11.25
C PRO A 380 15.14 -2.43 10.68
N CYS A 381 15.31 -1.23 11.27
CA CYS A 381 14.57 -0.04 10.87
C CYS A 381 14.78 0.31 9.38
N GLY A 382 15.99 0.07 8.85
CA GLY A 382 16.34 0.28 7.44
C GLY A 382 15.66 -0.67 6.44
N VAL A 383 14.98 -1.72 6.91
CA VAL A 383 14.10 -2.55 6.06
C VAL A 383 12.87 -1.75 5.65
N CYS A 384 12.32 -0.98 6.59
CA CYS A 384 11.08 -0.24 6.38
C CYS A 384 11.34 1.19 5.91
N HIS A 385 12.37 1.85 6.45
CA HIS A 385 12.62 3.28 6.25
C HIS A 385 13.82 3.54 5.33
N SER A 386 13.75 4.63 4.55
CA SER A 386 14.93 5.22 3.91
C SER A 386 15.64 6.17 4.87
N LEU A 387 16.96 6.13 4.86
CA LEU A 387 17.86 7.00 5.61
C LEU A 387 19.25 6.90 4.97
N GLU A 388 19.74 7.99 4.38
CA GLU A 388 21.00 8.08 3.64
C GLU A 388 22.19 7.79 4.56
N ALA A 389 22.16 8.31 5.80
CA ALA A 389 23.13 8.01 6.86
C ALA A 389 23.35 6.50 7.10
N ALA A 390 22.29 5.73 6.90
CA ALA A 390 22.28 4.28 7.07
C ALA A 390 22.58 3.53 5.76
N GLY A 391 22.52 4.19 4.61
CA GLY A 391 22.54 3.56 3.28
C GLY A 391 21.28 2.74 3.01
N SER A 392 20.18 3.05 3.70
CA SER A 392 18.91 2.30 3.63
C SER A 392 17.94 2.95 2.65
N LYS A 393 17.16 2.11 1.94
CA LYS A 393 16.16 2.52 0.94
C LYS A 393 14.83 1.80 1.16
N GLY A 394 14.39 1.72 2.42
CA GLY A 394 13.13 1.07 2.76
C GLY A 394 11.93 1.74 2.09
N VAL A 395 10.95 0.93 1.67
CA VAL A 395 9.77 1.39 0.90
C VAL A 395 8.45 1.22 1.64
N ILE A 396 8.50 0.76 2.90
CA ILE A 396 7.32 0.45 3.72
C ILE A 396 6.94 1.66 4.59
N GLY A 397 7.93 2.22 5.28
CA GLY A 397 7.82 3.40 6.13
C GLY A 397 8.25 4.68 5.39
N PRO A 398 8.06 5.85 6.00
CA PRO A 398 8.50 7.13 5.45
C PRO A 398 10.02 7.19 5.27
N ASP A 399 10.45 8.01 4.31
CA ASP A 399 11.81 8.48 4.15
C ASP A 399 12.16 9.43 5.31
N LEU A 400 13.16 9.08 6.12
CA LEU A 400 13.53 9.84 7.31
C LEU A 400 14.38 11.07 6.98
N ASP A 401 15.04 11.10 5.83
CA ASP A 401 15.78 12.27 5.34
C ASP A 401 14.82 13.38 4.91
N GLU A 402 13.67 12.99 4.33
CA GLU A 402 12.59 13.91 3.96
C GLU A 402 11.69 14.29 5.14
N LEU A 403 11.28 13.30 5.97
CA LEU A 403 10.32 13.51 7.05
C LEU A 403 10.92 14.32 8.21
N ARG A 404 12.23 14.16 8.46
CA ARG A 404 12.99 14.82 9.54
C ARG A 404 12.24 14.87 10.89
N PRO A 405 11.76 13.72 11.41
CA PRO A 405 11.03 13.70 12.67
C PRO A 405 11.94 14.13 13.83
N ASP A 406 11.38 14.86 14.80
CA ASP A 406 12.12 15.23 16.00
C ASP A 406 12.38 14.03 16.93
N ALA A 407 13.30 14.22 17.88
CA ALA A 407 13.71 13.18 18.83
C ALA A 407 12.56 12.64 19.68
N HIS A 408 11.55 13.47 19.98
CA HIS A 408 10.40 13.06 20.77
C HIS A 408 9.50 12.13 19.94
N ARG A 409 9.20 12.50 18.69
CA ARG A 409 8.39 11.69 17.76
C ARG A 409 9.03 10.33 17.48
N ILE A 410 10.34 10.28 17.25
CA ILE A 410 11.07 9.02 17.02
C ILE A 410 11.01 8.13 18.26
N ARG A 411 11.25 8.69 19.45
CA ARG A 411 11.20 7.95 20.71
C ARG A 411 9.83 7.34 20.96
N THR A 412 8.77 8.13 20.79
CA THR A 412 7.40 7.65 20.93
C THR A 412 7.12 6.51 19.96
N ALA A 413 7.55 6.64 18.69
CA ALA A 413 7.39 5.59 17.70
C ALA A 413 8.16 4.30 18.04
N LEU A 414 9.38 4.40 18.57
CA LEU A 414 10.17 3.24 18.98
C LEU A 414 9.57 2.55 20.22
N VAL A 415 9.03 3.32 21.17
CA VAL A 415 8.49 2.77 22.40
C VAL A 415 7.10 2.16 22.20
N GLN A 416 6.25 2.81 21.41
CA GLN A 416 4.83 2.45 21.30
C GLN A 416 4.46 1.77 19.98
N GLY A 417 5.35 1.79 18.98
CA GLY A 417 5.02 1.42 17.62
C GLY A 417 4.16 2.49 16.92
N VAL A 418 4.07 2.41 15.59
CA VAL A 418 3.22 3.30 14.78
C VAL A 418 2.68 2.52 13.58
N GLY A 419 1.36 2.30 13.52
CA GLY A 419 0.73 1.55 12.43
C GLY A 419 1.31 0.14 12.28
N ALA A 420 2.03 -0.13 11.18
CA ALA A 420 2.68 -1.41 10.92
C ALA A 420 4.09 -1.54 11.56
N MET A 421 4.65 -0.46 12.11
CA MET A 421 5.93 -0.47 12.82
C MET A 421 5.72 -1.06 14.23
N PRO A 422 6.40 -2.16 14.60
CA PRO A 422 6.29 -2.74 15.93
C PRO A 422 6.89 -1.83 17.00
N ALA A 423 6.48 -2.03 18.25
CA ALA A 423 7.15 -1.44 19.41
C ALA A 423 8.48 -2.18 19.69
N TYR A 424 9.52 -1.42 20.00
CA TYR A 424 10.86 -1.94 20.32
C TYR A 424 11.20 -1.84 21.81
N ALA A 425 10.29 -1.32 22.65
CA ALA A 425 10.53 -1.13 24.09
C ALA A 425 10.90 -2.43 24.84
N GLU A 426 10.41 -3.58 24.38
CA GLU A 426 10.72 -4.89 24.96
C GLU A 426 11.99 -5.53 24.36
N GLN A 427 12.50 -4.98 23.27
CA GLN A 427 13.64 -5.53 22.53
C GLN A 427 14.93 -4.70 22.70
N LEU A 428 14.80 -3.40 22.95
CA LEU A 428 15.90 -2.46 23.03
C LEU A 428 15.95 -1.81 24.42
N THR A 429 17.15 -1.68 24.97
CA THR A 429 17.38 -0.91 26.19
C THR A 429 17.15 0.58 25.96
N ILE A 430 16.92 1.34 27.03
CA ILE A 430 16.77 2.81 26.96
C ILE A 430 17.99 3.44 26.27
N SER A 431 19.21 2.99 26.59
CA SER A 431 20.45 3.45 25.96
C SER A 431 20.53 3.16 24.46
N GLU A 432 19.96 2.05 24.00
CA GLU A 432 19.92 1.69 22.57
C GLU A 432 18.86 2.52 21.83
N ILE A 433 17.70 2.74 22.44
CA ILE A 433 16.67 3.66 21.91
C ILE A 433 17.27 5.07 21.75
N GLU A 434 17.99 5.58 22.75
CA GLU A 434 18.67 6.88 22.66
C GLU A 434 19.72 6.92 21.54
N ALA A 435 20.49 5.84 21.39
CA ALA A 435 21.49 5.76 20.33
C ALA A 435 20.84 5.78 18.94
N LEU A 436 19.69 5.12 18.76
CA LEU A 436 18.92 5.13 17.52
C LEU A 436 18.31 6.50 17.24
N VAL A 437 17.66 7.11 18.23
CA VAL A 437 17.11 8.48 18.14
C VAL A 437 18.19 9.45 17.73
N LYS A 438 19.33 9.43 18.43
CA LYS A 438 20.47 10.31 18.14
C LYS A 438 21.01 10.12 16.72
N PHE A 439 21.11 8.87 16.26
CA PHE A 439 21.57 8.57 14.92
C PHE A 439 20.63 9.09 13.83
N ILE A 440 19.31 8.95 14.03
CA ILE A 440 18.30 9.43 13.08
C ILE A 440 18.24 10.97 13.06
N THR A 441 18.42 11.64 14.21
CA THR A 441 18.25 13.11 14.29
C THR A 441 19.51 13.93 14.00
N LEU A 442 20.71 13.37 14.20
CA LEU A 442 21.97 14.13 14.11
C LEU A 442 22.71 13.95 12.78
N TRP A 443 22.12 13.28 11.80
CA TRP A 443 22.72 13.22 10.48
C TRP A 443 22.34 14.48 9.69
N GLU A 444 23.29 15.41 9.59
CA GLU A 444 23.26 16.50 8.62
C GLU A 444 24.00 16.01 7.37
N GLY A 445 23.33 16.07 6.21
CA GLY A 445 23.88 15.68 4.91
C GLY A 445 25.04 16.54 4.45
#